data_AF-A0A834MCC5-F1
#
_entry.id   AF-A0A834MCC5-F1
#
_cell.length_a   1.000
_cell.length_b   1.000
_cell.length_c   1.000
_cell.angle_alpha   90.00
_cell.angle_beta   90.00
_cell.angle_gamma   90.00
#
_symmetry.space_group_name_H-M   'P 1'
#
loop_
_entity.id
_entity.type
_entity.pdbx_description
1 polymer ?
#
loop_
_entity_poly.entity_id
_entity_poly.type
_entity_poly.pdbx_seq_one_letter_code
_entity_poly.pdbx_strand_id
1 'polypeptide(L)'
;MQKIDIYLISETHLTKESFIKFRGYTFYHNIHPTNTARGGSVIIIKKNISHHQEPGLSTAENQVIAVTIKSRRYKVTIAAIYCPPRYNQKKENYLNVLSNLGEKFIIGGYFNAKNARWESRMTTAKGNELHKSAAELRCSYMSTGKPTYWPNDQEKTPDLFEAEKFIVDIQQAAWNNTPEIKSTTKGINYPNEVKEMLAEKRKLRKKWQQSRTPENKNSLNNITQRLKI
;
A
#
# COMPACT_ATOMS: atom_id res chain seq x y z
N MET A 1 -8.27 -17.43 -11.90
CA MET A 1 -7.92 -16.69 -10.67
C MET A 1 -6.52 -17.11 -10.24
N GLN A 2 -5.59 -16.17 -10.04
CA GLN A 2 -4.23 -16.50 -9.58
C GLN A 2 -4.23 -16.78 -8.06
N LYS A 3 -3.48 -17.79 -7.62
CA LYS A 3 -3.36 -18.18 -6.20
C LYS A 3 -2.17 -17.48 -5.52
N ILE A 4 -2.09 -16.15 -5.58
CA ILE A 4 -0.97 -15.35 -5.01
C ILE A 4 -0.74 -15.72 -3.54
N ASP A 5 0.51 -16.05 -3.18
CA ASP A 5 0.92 -16.46 -1.82
C ASP A 5 1.18 -15.30 -0.86
N ILE A 6 1.74 -14.21 -1.39
CA ILE A 6 2.16 -13.02 -0.64
C ILE A 6 1.82 -11.78 -1.46
N TYR A 7 1.22 -10.77 -0.82
CA TYR A 7 0.99 -9.45 -1.37
C TYR A 7 1.83 -8.44 -0.58
N LEU A 8 2.52 -7.55 -1.30
CA LEU A 8 3.21 -6.38 -0.74
C LEU A 8 2.43 -5.14 -1.20
N ILE A 9 2.02 -4.28 -0.27
CA ILE A 9 1.16 -3.12 -0.59
C ILE A 9 1.72 -1.88 0.10
N SER A 10 1.73 -0.75 -0.61
CA SER A 10 2.16 0.58 -0.16
C SER A 10 1.00 1.58 -0.24
N GLU A 11 1.13 2.74 0.42
CA GLU A 11 0.09 3.80 0.47
C GLU A 11 -1.29 3.28 0.94
N THR A 12 -1.27 2.36 1.91
CA THR A 12 -2.46 1.63 2.35
C THR A 12 -3.45 2.49 3.14
N HIS A 13 -3.01 3.65 3.64
CA HIS A 13 -3.83 4.65 4.35
C HIS A 13 -4.58 4.10 5.57
N LEU A 14 -4.05 3.05 6.17
CA LEU A 14 -4.61 2.40 7.36
C LEU A 14 -4.27 3.16 8.65
N THR A 15 -5.15 3.01 9.62
CA THR A 15 -5.08 3.53 10.99
C THR A 15 -5.40 2.40 11.97
N LYS A 16 -5.26 2.62 13.28
CA LYS A 16 -5.58 1.61 14.32
C LYS A 16 -7.05 1.16 14.29
N GLU A 17 -7.93 2.00 13.77
CA GLU A 17 -9.38 1.77 13.62
C GLU A 17 -9.72 1.04 12.30
N SER A 18 -8.72 0.82 11.42
CA SER A 18 -8.91 0.20 10.11
C SER A 18 -8.89 -1.32 10.19
N PHE A 19 -10.07 -1.94 10.19
CA PHE A 19 -10.22 -3.40 10.28
C PHE A 19 -10.25 -4.09 8.91
N ILE A 20 -9.23 -4.89 8.61
CA ILE A 20 -9.15 -5.72 7.38
C ILE A 20 -8.81 -7.16 7.77
N LYS A 21 -9.57 -8.13 7.22
CA LYS A 21 -9.31 -9.57 7.35
C LYS A 21 -9.63 -10.30 6.04
N PHE A 22 -8.70 -11.13 5.58
CA PHE A 22 -8.90 -12.04 4.44
C PHE A 22 -8.86 -13.49 4.93
N ARG A 23 -9.85 -14.30 4.58
CA ARG A 23 -9.88 -15.72 4.97
C ARG A 23 -8.66 -16.44 4.37
N GLY A 24 -7.96 -17.23 5.19
CA GLY A 24 -6.76 -17.96 4.76
C GLY A 24 -5.45 -17.17 4.80
N TYR A 25 -5.46 -15.87 5.12
CA TYR A 25 -4.24 -15.04 5.21
C TYR A 25 -4.01 -14.47 6.61
N THR A 26 -2.75 -14.21 6.93
CA THR A 26 -2.30 -13.32 8.01
C THR A 26 -2.01 -11.95 7.40
N PHE A 27 -2.28 -10.89 8.16
CA PHE A 27 -2.16 -9.51 7.73
C PHE A 27 -1.22 -8.77 8.69
N TYR A 28 -0.15 -8.19 8.15
CA TYR A 28 0.82 -7.39 8.89
C TYR A 28 0.83 -5.99 8.30
N HIS A 29 0.78 -4.97 9.16
CA HIS A 29 0.69 -3.58 8.71
C HIS A 29 1.63 -2.66 9.50
N ASN A 30 2.12 -1.66 8.80
CA ASN A 30 2.75 -0.49 9.39
C ASN A 30 1.92 0.74 8.99
N ILE A 31 1.50 1.51 9.99
CA ILE A 31 0.62 2.68 9.85
C ILE A 31 1.41 3.97 10.08
N HIS A 32 0.88 5.13 9.67
CA HIS A 32 1.56 6.40 9.95
C HIS A 32 1.76 6.56 11.48
N PRO A 33 2.93 6.98 11.98
CA PRO A 33 3.20 7.09 13.43
C PRO A 33 2.17 7.93 14.20
N THR A 34 1.60 8.94 13.55
CA THR A 34 0.54 9.82 14.10
C THR A 34 -0.88 9.28 13.94
N ASN A 35 -1.06 8.01 13.59
CA ASN A 35 -2.35 7.36 13.30
C ASN A 35 -3.21 8.05 12.22
N THR A 36 -2.60 8.75 11.26
CA THR A 36 -3.33 9.39 10.15
C THR A 36 -3.37 8.48 8.92
N ALA A 37 -4.46 8.53 8.17
CA ALA A 37 -4.65 7.79 6.91
C ALA A 37 -3.77 8.33 5.77
N ARG A 38 -2.45 8.16 5.88
CA ARG A 38 -1.39 8.67 4.98
C ARG A 38 -0.20 7.71 4.92
N GLY A 39 0.25 7.31 3.73
CA GLY A 39 1.30 6.31 3.59
C GLY A 39 0.89 4.94 4.14
N GLY A 40 1.81 4.30 4.86
CA GLY A 40 1.66 2.93 5.37
C GLY A 40 2.07 1.85 4.38
N SER A 41 2.41 0.67 4.91
CA SER A 41 2.80 -0.52 4.16
C SER A 41 2.22 -1.78 4.79
N VAL A 42 1.97 -2.81 3.97
CA VAL A 42 1.28 -4.04 4.37
C VAL A 42 1.91 -5.26 3.70
N ILE A 43 1.99 -6.36 4.46
CA ILE A 43 2.20 -7.71 3.95
C ILE A 43 0.96 -8.54 4.23
N ILE A 44 0.43 -9.19 3.20
CA ILE A 44 -0.64 -10.19 3.30
C ILE A 44 -0.05 -11.53 2.87
N ILE A 45 -0.06 -12.54 3.74
CA ILE A 45 0.65 -13.82 3.53
C ILE A 45 -0.24 -15.00 3.94
N LYS A 46 -0.28 -16.09 3.16
CA LYS A 46 -1.16 -17.24 3.48
C LYS A 46 -0.78 -17.89 4.81
N LYS A 47 -1.78 -18.31 5.59
CA LYS A 47 -1.62 -18.92 6.92
C LYS A 47 -0.93 -20.29 6.94
N ASN A 48 -0.85 -20.97 5.80
CA ASN A 48 -0.16 -22.26 5.67
C ASN A 48 1.34 -22.11 5.35
N ILE A 49 1.84 -20.88 5.18
CA ILE A 49 3.27 -20.58 5.09
C ILE A 49 3.78 -20.34 6.52
N SER A 50 4.97 -20.85 6.85
CA SER A 50 5.57 -20.63 8.18
C SER A 50 6.33 -19.31 8.19
N HIS A 51 5.80 -18.31 8.89
CA HIS A 51 6.34 -16.95 8.95
C HIS A 51 6.16 -16.30 10.32
N HIS A 52 6.96 -15.26 10.59
CA HIS A 52 6.79 -14.33 11.71
C HIS A 52 7.22 -12.92 11.29
N GLN A 53 6.65 -11.90 11.94
CA GLN A 53 7.00 -10.49 11.71
C GLN A 53 8.34 -10.15 12.37
N GLU A 54 9.16 -9.36 11.69
CA GLU A 54 10.37 -8.76 12.27
C GLU A 54 10.05 -7.41 12.97
N PRO A 55 10.57 -7.16 14.18
CA PRO A 55 10.33 -5.93 14.92
C PRO A 55 11.22 -4.76 14.44
N GLY A 56 10.83 -3.52 14.77
CA GLY A 56 11.76 -2.36 14.80
C GLY A 56 12.18 -1.72 13.48
N LEU A 57 11.80 -2.25 12.31
CA LEU A 57 12.34 -1.83 11.00
C LEU A 57 11.84 -0.48 10.44
N SER A 58 10.81 0.16 11.04
CA SER A 58 10.20 1.36 10.48
C SER A 58 10.78 2.66 11.03
N THR A 59 10.96 3.64 10.15
CA THR A 59 11.16 5.06 10.50
C THR A 59 10.04 5.92 9.90
N ALA A 60 10.11 7.24 10.03
CA ALA A 60 9.15 8.15 9.39
C ALA A 60 9.38 8.27 7.87
N GLU A 61 10.64 8.14 7.45
CA GLU A 61 11.16 8.18 6.08
C GLU A 61 11.02 6.83 5.36
N ASN A 62 11.16 5.74 6.10
CA ASN A 62 11.07 4.36 5.64
C ASN A 62 9.96 3.63 6.39
N GLN A 63 8.74 3.66 5.84
CA GLN A 63 7.59 2.97 6.43
C GLN A 63 7.64 1.51 5.98
N VAL A 64 8.45 0.71 6.67
CA VAL A 64 8.75 -0.70 6.39
C VAL A 64 7.95 -1.61 7.29
N ILE A 65 7.49 -2.74 6.75
CA ILE A 65 7.05 -3.92 7.51
C ILE A 65 7.74 -5.14 6.88
N ALA A 66 8.19 -6.10 7.69
CA ALA A 66 8.81 -7.32 7.16
C ALA A 66 8.34 -8.58 7.89
N VAL A 67 8.35 -9.71 7.19
CA VAL A 67 8.12 -11.04 7.73
C VAL A 67 9.22 -11.99 7.26
N THR A 68 9.82 -12.74 8.18
CA THR A 68 10.76 -13.80 7.83
C THR A 68 10.04 -15.13 7.69
N ILE A 69 10.17 -15.72 6.51
CA ILE A 69 9.65 -17.04 6.14
C ILE A 69 10.70 -18.10 6.44
N LYS A 70 10.30 -19.19 7.09
CA LYS A 70 11.17 -20.32 7.44
C LYS A 70 10.94 -21.48 6.48
N SER A 71 11.86 -21.69 5.55
CA SER A 71 11.95 -22.91 4.74
C SER A 71 12.87 -23.94 5.41
N ARG A 72 12.80 -25.21 4.99
CA ARG A 72 13.60 -26.32 5.56
C ARG A 72 15.12 -26.12 5.51
N ARG A 73 15.62 -25.28 4.61
CA ARG A 73 17.08 -25.02 4.42
C ARG A 73 17.48 -23.55 4.59
N TYR A 74 16.55 -22.61 4.45
CA TYR A 74 16.85 -21.18 4.42
C TYR A 74 15.75 -20.37 5.12
N LYS A 75 16.16 -19.26 5.75
CA LYS A 75 15.27 -18.15 6.11
C LYS A 75 15.28 -17.15 4.95
N VAL A 76 14.14 -16.53 4.64
CA VAL A 76 14.06 -15.43 3.67
C VAL A 76 13.16 -14.34 4.25
N THR A 77 13.66 -13.11 4.30
CA THR A 77 12.93 -11.93 4.80
C THR A 77 12.15 -11.28 3.66
N ILE A 78 10.85 -11.15 3.79
CA ILE A 78 9.99 -10.48 2.81
C ILE A 78 9.53 -9.14 3.41
N ALA A 79 9.81 -8.03 2.74
CA ALA A 79 9.53 -6.69 3.23
C ALA A 79 8.64 -5.88 2.27
N ALA A 80 7.63 -5.20 2.81
CA ALA A 80 6.86 -4.17 2.12
C ALA A 80 7.30 -2.79 2.62
N ILE A 81 7.54 -1.85 1.69
CA ILE A 81 8.01 -0.51 2.02
C ILE A 81 7.13 0.58 1.41
N TYR A 82 7.01 1.70 2.12
CA TYR A 82 6.64 2.99 1.54
C TYR A 82 7.63 4.06 2.02
N CYS A 83 8.28 4.74 1.08
CA CYS A 83 9.14 5.90 1.39
C CYS A 83 8.39 7.18 0.99
N PRO A 84 7.93 8.04 1.92
CA PRO A 84 7.18 9.23 1.55
C PRO A 84 8.04 10.20 0.70
N PRO A 85 7.46 10.87 -0.32
CA PRO A 85 8.23 11.68 -1.26
C PRO A 85 8.93 12.87 -0.59
N ARG A 86 8.33 13.43 0.48
CA ARG A 86 8.81 14.62 1.21
C ARG A 86 10.21 14.51 1.83
N TYR A 87 10.74 13.31 2.05
CA TYR A 87 12.01 13.11 2.74
C TYR A 87 13.18 13.00 1.76
N ASN A 88 14.24 13.79 1.96
CA ASN A 88 15.48 13.74 1.20
C ASN A 88 16.44 12.67 1.76
N GLN A 89 16.15 11.41 1.47
CA GLN A 89 16.89 10.27 2.01
C GLN A 89 18.27 10.09 1.37
N LYS A 90 19.24 9.69 2.19
CA LYS A 90 20.63 9.39 1.82
C LYS A 90 20.90 7.89 1.78
N LYS A 91 22.01 7.51 1.17
CA LYS A 91 22.51 6.12 1.10
C LYS A 91 22.42 5.41 2.46
N GLU A 92 22.81 6.07 3.53
CA GLU A 92 22.87 5.56 4.91
C GLU A 92 21.47 5.19 5.44
N ASN A 93 20.43 5.95 5.07
CA ASN A 93 19.05 5.63 5.47
C ASN A 93 18.54 4.36 4.78
N TYR A 94 19.03 4.05 3.58
CA TYR A 94 18.68 2.84 2.85
C TYR A 94 19.54 1.65 3.30
N LEU A 95 20.84 1.83 3.53
CA LEU A 95 21.71 0.82 4.12
C LEU A 95 21.15 0.33 5.47
N ASN A 96 20.71 1.25 6.33
CA ASN A 96 20.11 0.86 7.61
C ASN A 96 18.85 0.00 7.46
N VAL A 97 18.01 0.23 6.44
CA VAL A 97 16.86 -0.65 6.17
C VAL A 97 17.31 -1.99 5.61
N LEU A 98 18.11 -1.96 4.54
CA LEU A 98 18.47 -3.15 3.76
C LEU A 98 19.32 -4.14 4.57
N SER A 99 20.33 -3.66 5.31
CA SER A 99 21.18 -4.51 6.16
C SER A 99 20.40 -5.19 7.29
N ASN A 100 19.38 -4.53 7.85
CA ASN A 100 18.53 -5.11 8.90
C ASN A 100 17.50 -6.14 8.35
N LEU A 101 17.41 -6.35 7.03
CA LEU A 101 16.66 -7.48 6.46
C LEU A 101 17.48 -8.79 6.40
N GLY A 102 18.78 -8.73 6.71
CA GLY A 102 19.70 -9.88 6.68
C GLY A 102 20.22 -10.22 5.28
N GLU A 103 20.86 -11.39 5.13
CA GLU A 103 21.53 -11.78 3.87
C GLU A 103 20.59 -12.08 2.70
N LYS A 104 19.35 -12.51 2.99
CA LYS A 104 18.44 -13.12 2.01
C LYS A 104 17.06 -12.51 2.16
N PHE A 105 16.79 -11.48 1.38
CA PHE A 105 15.53 -10.76 1.42
C PHE A 105 14.96 -10.44 0.05
N ILE A 106 13.66 -10.15 0.02
CA ILE A 106 12.97 -9.50 -1.09
C ILE A 106 12.23 -8.29 -0.48
N ILE A 107 12.56 -7.09 -0.93
CA ILE A 107 11.87 -5.86 -0.57
C ILE A 107 11.11 -5.32 -1.78
N GLY A 108 9.84 -4.97 -1.58
CA GLY A 108 8.97 -4.44 -2.63
C GLY A 108 8.02 -3.36 -2.13
N GLY A 109 7.55 -2.51 -3.04
CA GLY A 109 6.69 -1.38 -2.71
C GLY A 109 7.21 -0.06 -3.27
N TYR A 110 6.62 1.04 -2.80
CA TYR A 110 6.78 2.35 -3.43
C TYR A 110 7.83 3.22 -2.72
N PHE A 111 9.06 3.16 -3.23
CA PHE A 111 10.22 3.91 -2.75
C PHE A 111 10.20 5.42 -3.07
N ASN A 112 9.26 5.91 -3.90
CA ASN A 112 9.29 7.27 -4.48
C ASN A 112 10.65 7.64 -5.11
N ALA A 113 11.37 6.64 -5.63
CA ALA A 113 12.73 6.75 -6.15
C ALA A 113 12.72 6.40 -7.64
N LYS A 114 13.24 7.28 -8.49
CA LYS A 114 13.34 7.05 -9.94
C LYS A 114 14.81 6.94 -10.34
N ASN A 115 15.16 5.92 -11.12
CA ASN A 115 16.49 5.74 -11.69
C ASN A 115 16.38 4.94 -12.99
N ALA A 116 17.24 5.22 -13.97
CA ALA A 116 17.36 4.43 -15.19
C ALA A 116 17.73 2.95 -14.94
N ARG A 117 18.37 2.62 -13.80
CA ARG A 117 18.67 1.24 -13.37
C ARG A 117 17.45 0.35 -13.14
N TRP A 118 16.28 0.94 -12.94
CA TRP A 118 14.99 0.26 -12.93
C TRP A 118 14.03 0.89 -13.96
N GLU A 119 14.59 1.24 -15.13
CA GLU A 119 13.88 1.62 -16.35
C GLU A 119 12.98 2.87 -16.23
N SER A 120 13.21 3.73 -15.23
CA SER A 120 12.49 4.98 -15.12
C SER A 120 13.04 6.02 -16.10
N ARG A 121 12.16 6.73 -16.82
CA ARG A 121 12.48 7.86 -17.73
C ARG A 121 13.22 9.03 -17.06
N MET A 122 13.34 9.03 -15.72
CA MET A 122 14.01 10.07 -14.95
C MET A 122 14.90 9.45 -13.87
N THR A 123 15.96 10.15 -13.48
CA THR A 123 16.75 9.82 -12.29
C THR A 123 16.57 10.93 -11.25
N THR A 124 16.08 10.60 -10.05
CA THR A 124 16.00 11.53 -8.91
C THR A 124 17.20 11.34 -7.98
N ALA A 125 17.55 12.38 -7.20
CA ALA A 125 18.59 12.28 -6.17
C ALA A 125 18.35 11.07 -5.23
N LYS A 126 17.11 10.89 -4.77
CA LYS A 126 16.67 9.72 -3.99
C LYS A 126 16.94 8.39 -4.70
N GLY A 127 16.72 8.31 -6.02
CA GLY A 127 17.04 7.12 -6.81
C GLY A 127 18.54 6.86 -6.99
N ASN A 128 19.38 7.88 -6.99
CA ASN A 128 20.84 7.70 -6.93
C ASN A 128 21.30 7.21 -5.56
N GLU A 129 20.76 7.75 -4.47
CA GLU A 129 21.07 7.31 -3.10
C GLU A 129 20.64 5.85 -2.84
N LEU A 130 19.45 5.47 -3.32
CA LEU A 130 19.00 4.08 -3.28
C LEU A 130 19.89 3.17 -4.14
N HIS A 131 20.23 3.56 -5.37
CA HIS A 131 21.14 2.78 -6.24
C HIS A 131 22.51 2.54 -5.59
N LYS A 132 23.11 3.57 -4.95
CA LYS A 132 24.36 3.43 -4.19
C LYS A 132 24.24 2.36 -3.10
N SER A 133 23.21 2.45 -2.26
CA SER A 133 23.03 1.50 -1.14
C SER A 133 22.78 0.06 -1.62
N ALA A 134 22.04 -0.12 -2.71
CA ALA A 134 21.79 -1.42 -3.31
C ALA A 134 23.05 -2.01 -3.94
N ALA A 135 23.86 -1.20 -4.63
CA ALA A 135 25.14 -1.65 -5.20
C ALA A 135 26.16 -2.04 -4.11
N GLU A 136 26.23 -1.29 -3.02
CA GLU A 136 27.11 -1.56 -1.87
C GLU A 136 26.77 -2.89 -1.17
N LEU A 137 25.47 -3.19 -1.01
CA LEU A 137 24.97 -4.46 -0.49
C LEU A 137 24.78 -5.55 -1.57
N ARG A 138 25.25 -5.31 -2.80
CA ARG A 138 25.16 -6.22 -3.96
C ARG A 138 23.73 -6.70 -4.29
N CYS A 139 22.72 -5.92 -3.94
CA CYS A 139 21.32 -6.20 -4.24
C CYS A 139 21.05 -6.07 -5.74
N SER A 140 20.27 -7.00 -6.30
CA SER A 140 19.70 -6.88 -7.64
C SER A 140 18.38 -6.11 -7.63
N TYR A 141 18.05 -5.47 -8.74
CA TYR A 141 16.76 -4.82 -8.98
C TYR A 141 15.88 -5.76 -9.82
N MET A 142 14.59 -5.83 -9.52
CA MET A 142 13.60 -6.46 -10.39
C MET A 142 12.60 -5.41 -10.83
N SER A 143 12.79 -4.90 -12.05
CA SER A 143 11.78 -4.15 -12.80
C SER A 143 11.12 -5.11 -13.78
N THR A 144 9.87 -4.85 -14.14
CA THR A 144 9.11 -5.63 -15.11
C THR A 144 9.14 -5.04 -16.53
N GLY A 145 9.89 -3.95 -16.77
CA GLY A 145 9.78 -3.08 -17.97
C GLY A 145 8.57 -2.14 -17.95
N LYS A 146 8.09 -1.87 -16.73
CA LYS A 146 6.67 -1.79 -16.33
C LYS A 146 5.90 -0.44 -16.23
N PRO A 147 4.93 -0.02 -17.09
CA PRO A 147 3.22 0.48 -16.33
C PRO A 147 2.92 0.23 -14.83
N THR A 148 3.33 1.21 -13.98
CA THR A 148 3.08 1.28 -12.51
C THR A 148 2.42 2.56 -11.95
N TYR A 149 2.47 3.72 -12.59
CA TYR A 149 1.82 4.98 -12.13
C TYR A 149 1.00 5.70 -13.21
N TRP A 150 -0.25 6.04 -12.88
CA TRP A 150 -1.14 6.85 -13.73
C TRP A 150 -1.27 8.29 -13.20
N PRO A 151 -0.91 9.33 -13.97
CA PRO A 151 -1.13 10.73 -13.60
C PRO A 151 -2.61 11.13 -13.75
N ASN A 152 -3.11 12.02 -12.90
CA ASN A 152 -4.48 12.58 -13.03
C ASN A 152 -4.62 13.61 -14.16
N ASP A 153 -3.63 13.72 -15.05
CA ASP A 153 -3.42 14.81 -15.99
C ASP A 153 -3.42 14.21 -17.40
N GLN A 154 -4.37 14.66 -18.24
CA GLN A 154 -4.64 14.04 -19.54
C GLN A 154 -3.53 14.28 -20.57
N GLU A 155 -2.69 15.30 -20.39
CA GLU A 155 -1.55 15.57 -21.28
C GLU A 155 -0.29 14.78 -20.88
N LYS A 156 -0.25 14.24 -19.66
CA LYS A 156 0.90 13.45 -19.17
C LYS A 156 0.77 12.00 -19.57
N THR A 157 1.55 11.58 -20.57
CA THR A 157 1.72 10.16 -20.93
C THR A 157 1.96 9.28 -19.68
N PRO A 158 1.04 8.35 -19.34
CA PRO A 158 1.16 7.54 -18.14
C PRO A 158 2.40 6.64 -18.15
N ASP A 159 3.06 6.52 -16.99
CA ASP A 159 4.15 5.57 -16.73
C ASP A 159 3.67 4.47 -15.76
N LEU A 160 2.62 3.67 -15.98
CA LEU A 160 1.75 3.35 -17.10
C LEU A 160 0.53 2.56 -16.49
N PHE A 161 -0.59 2.39 -17.21
CA PHE A 161 -1.70 1.40 -17.01
C PHE A 161 -1.73 0.40 -15.82
N GLU A 162 -0.82 -0.60 -15.73
CA GLU A 162 -1.15 -1.97 -15.26
C GLU A 162 -1.48 -2.10 -13.76
N ALA A 163 -1.36 -1.00 -12.99
CA ALA A 163 -1.96 -0.85 -11.67
C ALA A 163 -3.46 -1.23 -11.62
N GLU A 164 -4.22 -1.02 -12.71
CA GLU A 164 -5.63 -1.43 -12.79
C GLU A 164 -5.82 -2.94 -12.55
N LYS A 165 -4.95 -3.78 -13.15
CA LYS A 165 -5.01 -5.24 -12.98
C LYS A 165 -4.76 -5.64 -11.53
N PHE A 166 -3.78 -5.03 -10.87
CA PHE A 166 -3.48 -5.29 -9.45
C PHE A 166 -4.66 -4.91 -8.54
N ILE A 167 -5.35 -3.81 -8.84
CA ILE A 167 -6.56 -3.40 -8.12
C ILE A 167 -7.69 -4.42 -8.33
N VAL A 168 -7.88 -4.91 -9.57
CA VAL A 168 -8.89 -5.95 -9.89
C VAL A 168 -8.56 -7.28 -9.23
N ASP A 169 -7.30 -7.74 -9.27
CA ASP A 169 -6.87 -8.99 -8.62
C ASP A 169 -7.05 -8.92 -7.09
N ILE A 170 -6.78 -7.78 -6.45
CA ILE A 170 -7.06 -7.57 -5.02
C ILE A 170 -8.56 -7.52 -4.73
N GLN A 171 -9.37 -6.83 -5.55
CA GLN A 171 -10.83 -6.78 -5.37
C GLN A 171 -11.46 -8.18 -5.53
N GLN A 172 -11.04 -8.94 -6.54
CA GLN A 172 -11.52 -10.30 -6.76
C GLN A 172 -11.03 -11.26 -5.67
N ALA A 173 -9.79 -11.11 -5.18
CA ALA A 173 -9.31 -11.87 -4.03
C ALA A 173 -10.08 -11.53 -2.74
N ALA A 174 -10.46 -10.26 -2.54
CA ALA A 174 -11.29 -9.82 -1.42
C ALA A 174 -12.70 -10.41 -1.49
N TRP A 175 -13.40 -10.29 -2.62
CA TRP A 175 -14.73 -10.85 -2.82
C TRP A 175 -14.72 -12.38 -2.67
N ASN A 176 -13.82 -13.09 -3.35
CA ASN A 176 -13.79 -14.56 -3.35
C ASN A 176 -13.38 -15.18 -2.00
N ASN A 177 -12.82 -14.40 -1.06
CA ASN A 177 -12.47 -14.84 0.30
C ASN A 177 -13.34 -14.20 1.40
N THR A 178 -14.31 -13.35 1.02
CA THR A 178 -15.36 -12.86 1.91
C THR A 178 -16.54 -13.82 1.83
N PRO A 179 -16.83 -14.62 2.86
CA PRO A 179 -18.02 -15.46 2.85
C PRO A 179 -19.28 -14.58 2.83
N GLU A 180 -20.35 -15.04 2.17
CA GLU A 180 -21.66 -14.40 2.29
C GLU A 180 -22.06 -14.31 3.76
N ILE A 181 -22.22 -13.08 4.26
CA ILE A 181 -22.64 -12.84 5.63
C ILE A 181 -24.14 -13.10 5.71
N LYS A 182 -24.53 -14.36 5.93
CA LYS A 182 -25.91 -14.77 6.26
C LYS A 182 -26.34 -14.34 7.68
N SER A 183 -25.77 -13.25 8.19
CA SER A 183 -26.22 -12.59 9.41
C SER A 183 -27.37 -11.65 9.07
N THR A 184 -28.59 -12.13 9.27
CA THR A 184 -29.74 -11.26 9.55
C THR A 184 -29.59 -10.69 10.97
N THR A 185 -28.53 -9.89 11.16
CA THR A 185 -28.58 -8.86 12.21
C THR A 185 -29.83 -8.05 11.94
N LYS A 186 -30.72 -7.91 12.93
CA LYS A 186 -31.76 -6.88 12.90
C LYS A 186 -31.06 -5.53 12.98
N GLY A 187 -30.56 -5.07 11.84
CA GLY A 187 -29.87 -3.80 11.73
C GLY A 187 -30.80 -2.69 12.22
N ILE A 188 -30.24 -1.75 12.98
CA ILE A 188 -30.92 -0.51 13.31
C ILE A 188 -31.37 0.08 11.97
N ASN A 189 -32.69 0.14 11.73
CA ASN A 189 -33.23 0.52 10.43
C ASN A 189 -33.18 2.04 10.30
N TYR A 190 -31.97 2.57 10.06
CA TYR A 190 -31.72 3.99 9.88
C TYR A 190 -32.75 4.60 8.91
N PRO A 191 -33.32 5.79 9.18
CA PRO A 191 -34.22 6.46 8.26
C PRO A 191 -33.66 6.51 6.84
N ASN A 192 -34.54 6.41 5.82
CA ASN A 192 -34.09 6.34 4.43
C ASN A 192 -33.24 7.57 4.03
N GLU A 193 -33.59 8.75 4.55
CA GLU A 193 -32.78 9.96 4.49
C GLU A 193 -31.30 9.73 4.87
N VAL A 194 -31.02 9.08 6.01
CA VAL A 194 -29.65 8.77 6.46
C VAL A 194 -28.95 7.81 5.48
N LYS A 195 -29.68 6.84 4.92
CA LYS A 195 -29.16 5.91 3.90
C LYS A 195 -28.82 6.66 2.59
N GLU A 196 -29.68 7.59 2.19
CA GLU A 196 -29.54 8.42 0.99
C GLU A 196 -28.39 9.41 1.12
N MET A 197 -28.28 10.12 2.25
CA MET A 197 -27.13 10.98 2.57
C MET A 197 -25.81 10.20 2.57
N LEU A 198 -25.80 8.96 3.07
CA LEU A 198 -24.61 8.09 3.00
C LEU A 198 -24.28 7.66 1.55
N ALA A 199 -25.28 7.40 0.72
CA ALA A 199 -25.08 7.13 -0.71
C ALA A 199 -24.58 8.37 -1.46
N GLU A 200 -25.10 9.56 -1.15
CA GLU A 200 -24.66 10.83 -1.72
C GLU A 200 -23.23 11.19 -1.28
N LYS A 201 -22.88 11.01 0.00
CA LYS A 201 -21.51 11.14 0.52
C LYS A 201 -20.53 10.25 -0.25
N ARG A 202 -20.93 9.04 -0.64
CA ARG A 202 -20.12 8.13 -1.49
C ARG A 202 -19.99 8.66 -2.93
N LYS A 203 -21.09 9.14 -3.55
CA LYS A 203 -21.07 9.77 -4.89
C LYS A 203 -20.15 11.01 -4.92
N LEU A 204 -20.28 11.90 -3.95
CA LEU A 204 -19.47 13.12 -3.82
C LEU A 204 -18.00 12.83 -3.50
N ARG A 205 -17.72 11.80 -2.68
CA ARG A 205 -16.34 11.33 -2.46
C ARG A 205 -15.71 10.85 -3.77
N LYS A 206 -16.42 10.09 -4.60
CA LYS A 206 -15.95 9.68 -5.92
C LYS A 206 -15.70 10.89 -6.83
N LYS A 207 -16.67 11.81 -6.96
CA LYS A 207 -16.51 13.05 -7.74
C LYS A 207 -15.28 13.85 -7.30
N TRP A 208 -15.14 14.13 -6.01
CA TRP A 208 -13.97 14.86 -5.49
C TRP A 208 -12.65 14.11 -5.69
N GLN A 209 -12.61 12.78 -5.54
CA GLN A 209 -11.39 12.01 -5.79
C GLN A 209 -10.92 12.12 -7.25
N GLN A 210 -11.87 12.13 -8.20
CA GLN A 210 -11.62 12.26 -9.64
C GLN A 210 -11.27 13.69 -10.07
N SER A 211 -12.09 14.69 -9.71
CA SER A 211 -11.97 16.06 -10.22
C SER A 211 -11.16 17.01 -9.34
N ARG A 212 -10.99 16.68 -8.05
CA ARG A 212 -10.29 17.47 -7.01
C ARG A 212 -10.80 18.89 -6.75
N THR A 213 -11.84 19.37 -7.45
CA THR A 213 -12.26 20.77 -7.39
C THR A 213 -12.78 21.22 -6.01
N PRO A 214 -12.67 22.53 -5.67
CA PRO A 214 -13.14 23.07 -4.39
C PRO A 214 -14.64 22.85 -4.15
N GLU A 215 -15.47 22.93 -5.18
CA GLU A 215 -16.93 22.81 -5.09
C GLU A 215 -17.31 21.38 -4.69
N ASN A 216 -16.73 20.37 -5.38
CA ASN A 216 -16.91 18.96 -5.02
C ASN A 216 -16.39 18.66 -3.61
N LYS A 217 -15.32 19.35 -3.16
CA LYS A 217 -14.82 19.24 -1.79
C LYS A 217 -15.80 19.87 -0.78
N ASN A 218 -16.39 21.01 -1.09
CA ASN A 218 -17.36 21.70 -0.23
C ASN A 218 -18.66 20.90 -0.12
N SER A 219 -19.22 20.39 -1.22
CA SER A 219 -20.39 19.49 -1.18
C SER A 219 -20.12 18.24 -0.31
N LEU A 220 -18.96 17.60 -0.48
CA LEU A 220 -18.54 16.45 0.33
C LEU A 220 -18.39 16.82 1.82
N ASN A 221 -17.84 17.99 2.14
CA ASN A 221 -17.71 18.47 3.50
C ASN A 221 -19.09 18.74 4.13
N ASN A 222 -20.00 19.42 3.41
CA ASN A 222 -21.33 19.79 3.90
C ASN A 222 -22.16 18.56 4.29
N ILE A 223 -22.25 17.56 3.40
CA ILE A 223 -22.92 16.28 3.71
C ILE A 223 -22.16 15.47 4.76
N THR A 224 -20.84 15.63 4.89
CA THR A 224 -20.09 15.02 6.00
C THR A 224 -20.41 15.67 7.34
N GLN A 225 -20.71 16.97 7.40
CA GLN A 225 -21.18 17.64 8.62
C GLN A 225 -22.63 17.26 8.95
N ARG A 226 -23.55 17.23 7.96
CA ARG A 226 -24.94 16.78 8.18
C ARG A 226 -25.07 15.33 8.66
N LEU A 227 -24.05 14.50 8.42
CA LEU A 227 -23.96 13.12 8.91
C LEU A 227 -23.19 12.99 10.24
N LYS A 228 -22.90 14.10 10.93
CA LYS A 228 -22.57 14.10 12.36
C LYS A 228 -23.85 14.36 13.14
N ILE A 229 -24.52 13.27 13.49
CA ILE A 229 -25.53 13.20 14.53
C ILE A 229 -24.79 12.94 15.84
#